data_AF-A0A089L5U9-F1
#
_entry.id   AF-A0A089L5U9-F1
#
_cell.length_a   1.000
_cell.length_b   1.000
_cell.length_c   1.000
_cell.angle_alpha   90.00
_cell.angle_beta   90.00
_cell.angle_gamma   90.00
#
_symmetry.space_group_name_H-M   'P 1'
#
loop_
_entity.id
_entity.type
_entity.pdbx_description
1 polymer ?
#
loop_
_entity_poly.entity_id
_entity_poly.type
_entity_poly.pdbx_seq_one_letter_code
_entity_poly.pdbx_strand_id
1 'polypeptide(L)'
;MCKGTLNTEDVYLVKVQHIPADHIAKLANPQWIAEHGGIPVDRCIGLEVERLINAGVITVGSCCGHGIAPAVALVSEQSRGLLHRIGYEVKALSAEHTSAGIYQIVLKGGSS
;
A
#
# COMPACT_ATOMS: atom_id res chain seq x y z
N MET A 1 0.31 -7.17 8.90
CA MET A 1 1.59 -6.80 8.26
C MET A 1 2.06 -7.97 7.42
N CYS A 2 2.51 -7.78 6.18
CA CYS A 2 3.16 -8.87 5.45
C CYS A 2 4.47 -9.24 6.15
N LYS A 3 4.81 -10.52 6.16
CA LYS A 3 5.92 -11.09 6.96
C LYS A 3 7.32 -10.67 6.48
N GLY A 4 7.44 -9.84 5.45
CA GLY A 4 8.73 -9.35 4.96
C GLY A 4 9.51 -8.55 6.00
N THR A 5 8.80 -7.77 6.83
CA THR A 5 9.43 -7.01 7.94
C THR A 5 9.92 -7.87 9.12
N LEU A 6 9.58 -9.16 9.17
CA LEU A 6 9.98 -10.07 10.26
C LEU A 6 11.17 -10.96 9.91
N ASN A 7 11.58 -11.01 8.63
CA ASN A 7 12.52 -12.01 8.11
C ASN A 7 13.82 -11.41 7.51
N THR A 8 14.33 -10.30 8.05
CA THR A 8 15.57 -9.63 7.55
C THR A 8 15.49 -9.10 6.11
N GLU A 9 14.30 -8.94 5.53
CA GLU A 9 14.16 -8.37 4.20
C GLU A 9 14.39 -6.86 4.23
N ASP A 10 15.11 -6.35 3.21
CA ASP A 10 15.31 -4.92 3.06
C ASP A 10 13.96 -4.19 2.97
N VAL A 11 13.84 -3.11 3.72
CA VAL A 11 12.64 -2.27 3.75
C VAL A 11 12.87 -1.04 2.88
N TYR A 12 11.85 -0.68 2.08
CA TYR A 12 11.75 0.64 1.49
C TYR A 12 10.91 1.54 2.39
N LEU A 13 11.46 2.67 2.79
CA LEU A 13 10.74 3.64 3.62
C LEU A 13 10.12 4.71 2.73
N VAL A 14 8.80 4.64 2.52
CA VAL A 14 8.06 5.69 1.81
C VAL A 14 8.02 6.91 2.70
N LYS A 15 8.68 8.00 2.29
CA LYS A 15 8.64 9.26 3.03
C LYS A 15 7.27 9.91 2.84
N VAL A 16 6.67 10.37 3.93
CA VAL A 16 5.33 10.95 3.91
C VAL A 16 5.32 12.48 3.98
N GLN A 17 6.50 13.08 4.11
CA GLN A 17 6.68 14.52 4.36
C GLN A 17 6.05 15.45 3.30
N HIS A 18 5.83 14.96 2.09
CA HIS A 18 5.16 15.68 0.99
C HIS A 18 3.68 15.32 0.83
N ILE A 19 3.14 14.45 1.70
CA ILE A 19 1.75 14.03 1.69
C ILE A 19 0.95 14.96 2.62
N PRO A 20 -0.24 15.44 2.21
CA PRO A 20 -1.12 16.21 3.08
C PRO A 20 -1.43 15.49 4.40
N ALA A 21 -1.47 16.23 5.52
CA ALA A 21 -1.67 15.65 6.85
C ALA A 21 -3.01 14.88 6.99
N ASP A 22 -4.05 15.32 6.30
CA ASP A 22 -5.35 14.64 6.25
C ASP A 22 -5.31 13.33 5.47
N HIS A 23 -4.39 13.19 4.52
CA HIS A 23 -4.11 11.92 3.84
C HIS A 23 -3.28 10.99 4.72
N ILE A 24 -2.28 11.50 5.46
CA ILE A 24 -1.49 10.70 6.41
C ILE A 24 -2.39 10.10 7.49
N ALA A 25 -3.38 10.85 7.99
CA ALA A 25 -4.34 10.36 8.98
C ALA A 25 -5.18 9.16 8.49
N LYS A 26 -5.25 8.94 7.16
CA LYS A 26 -5.98 7.83 6.53
C LYS A 26 -5.09 6.63 6.21
N LEU A 27 -3.76 6.80 6.23
CA LEU A 27 -2.80 5.73 5.96
C LEU A 27 -2.69 4.79 7.16
N ALA A 28 -2.26 3.55 6.89
CA ALA A 28 -2.08 2.57 7.94
C ALA A 28 -1.02 3.03 8.96
N ASN A 29 -1.41 3.02 10.24
CA ASN A 29 -0.55 3.30 11.40
C ASN A 29 0.07 4.72 11.44
N PRO A 30 -0.74 5.77 11.64
CA PRO A 30 -0.24 7.15 11.72
C PRO A 30 0.76 7.38 12.86
N GLN A 31 0.68 6.59 13.93
CA GLN A 31 1.65 6.66 15.04
C GLN A 31 3.05 6.21 14.58
N TRP A 32 3.15 5.09 13.86
CA TRP A 32 4.44 4.66 13.30
C TRP A 32 5.04 5.72 12.38
N ILE A 33 4.20 6.33 11.54
CA ILE A 33 4.62 7.40 10.63
C ILE A 33 5.17 8.60 11.43
N ALA A 34 4.50 8.99 12.51
CA ALA A 34 4.96 10.08 13.37
C ALA A 34 6.29 9.75 14.07
N GLU A 35 6.50 8.50 14.47
CA GLU A 35 7.70 8.04 15.18
C GLU A 35 8.90 7.78 14.26
N HIS A 36 8.67 7.30 13.04
CA HIS A 36 9.72 6.81 12.13
C HIS A 36 9.84 7.62 10.82
N GLY A 37 8.95 8.58 10.58
CA GLY A 37 8.99 9.48 9.42
C GLY A 37 8.54 8.88 8.09
N GLY A 38 7.99 7.65 8.08
CA GLY A 38 7.56 7.00 6.84
C GLY A 38 6.80 5.69 7.02
N ILE A 39 6.40 5.11 5.89
CA ILE A 39 5.68 3.83 5.83
C ILE A 39 6.65 2.75 5.34
N PRO A 40 6.93 1.72 6.16
CA PRO A 40 7.77 0.61 5.74
C PRO A 40 6.99 -0.29 4.78
N VAL A 41 7.60 -0.60 3.64
CA VAL A 41 7.06 -1.52 2.63
C VAL A 41 8.17 -2.45 2.13
N ASP A 42 7.80 -3.60 1.58
CA ASP A 42 8.78 -4.53 1.02
C ASP A 42 9.58 -3.83 -0.09
N ARG A 43 10.92 -3.91 -0.05
CA ARG A 43 11.79 -3.14 -0.96
C ARG A 43 11.46 -3.33 -2.43
N CYS A 44 11.14 -4.56 -2.83
CA CYS A 44 10.84 -4.92 -4.20
C CYS A 44 9.58 -4.25 -4.78
N ILE A 45 8.68 -3.72 -3.95
CA ILE A 45 7.46 -3.01 -4.40
C ILE A 45 7.44 -1.54 -3.95
N GLY A 46 8.49 -1.07 -3.27
CA GLY A 46 8.47 0.20 -2.58
C GLY A 46 8.20 1.42 -3.46
N LEU A 47 8.84 1.47 -4.63
CA LEU A 47 8.65 2.56 -5.60
C LEU A 47 7.21 2.62 -6.14
N GLU A 48 6.59 1.46 -6.37
CA GLU A 48 5.22 1.41 -6.86
C GLU A 48 4.22 1.82 -5.77
N VAL A 49 4.43 1.36 -4.53
CA VAL A 49 3.58 1.77 -3.41
C VAL A 49 3.72 3.27 -3.13
N GLU A 50 4.94 3.81 -3.18
CA GLU A 50 5.17 5.26 -3.09
C GLU A 50 4.46 6.02 -4.21
N ARG A 51 4.52 5.55 -5.46
CA ARG A 51 3.82 6.16 -6.59
C ARG A 51 2.31 6.23 -6.36
N LEU A 52 1.71 5.16 -5.82
CA LEU A 52 0.29 5.12 -5.49
C LEU A 52 -0.05 6.13 -4.39
N ILE A 53 0.73 6.13 -3.31
CA ILE A 53 0.55 7.06 -2.19
C ILE A 53 0.67 8.52 -2.67
N ASN A 54 1.65 8.83 -3.52
CA ASN A 54 1.87 10.15 -4.10
C ASN A 54 0.72 10.59 -5.02
N ALA A 55 0.03 9.64 -5.66
CA ALA A 55 -1.17 9.91 -6.44
C ALA A 55 -2.41 10.17 -5.56
N GLY A 56 -2.32 9.98 -4.24
CA GLY A 56 -3.42 10.11 -3.29
C GLY A 56 -4.19 8.82 -3.02
N VAL A 57 -3.63 7.65 -3.38
CA VAL A 57 -4.23 6.35 -3.04
C VAL A 57 -4.01 6.06 -1.55
N ILE A 58 -5.09 5.70 -0.87
CA ILE A 58 -5.08 5.29 0.54
C ILE A 58 -4.79 3.79 0.59
N THR A 59 -3.52 3.44 0.82
CA THR A 59 -3.06 2.06 0.99
C THR A 59 -3.18 1.63 2.46
N VAL A 60 -3.74 0.45 2.70
CA VAL A 60 -3.88 -0.12 4.06
C VAL A 60 -2.91 -1.27 4.34
N GLY A 61 -2.28 -1.80 3.30
CA GLY A 61 -1.27 -2.85 3.38
C GLY A 61 -0.75 -3.22 2.00
N SER A 62 0.39 -3.89 1.93
CA SER A 62 0.93 -4.43 0.68
C SER A 62 1.73 -5.69 0.93
N CYS A 63 1.93 -6.48 -0.12
CA CYS A 63 2.83 -7.61 -0.10
C CYS A 63 3.38 -7.88 -1.49
N CYS A 64 4.67 -8.16 -1.60
CA CYS A 64 5.30 -8.46 -2.89
C CYS A 64 5.03 -9.87 -3.43
N GLY A 65 4.48 -10.77 -2.60
CA GLY A 65 4.21 -12.15 -2.98
C GLY A 65 5.45 -13.04 -3.12
N HIS A 66 6.64 -12.53 -2.78
CA HIS A 66 7.92 -13.26 -2.67
C HIS A 66 8.25 -14.16 -3.88
N GLY A 67 7.85 -13.73 -5.09
CA GLY A 67 8.04 -14.50 -6.33
C GLY A 67 7.15 -15.75 -6.46
N ILE A 68 6.28 -16.01 -5.47
CA ILE A 68 5.33 -17.14 -5.44
C ILE A 68 3.95 -16.68 -5.92
N ALA A 69 3.59 -15.44 -5.61
CA ALA A 69 2.31 -14.84 -5.96
C ALA A 69 2.50 -13.43 -6.54
N PRO A 70 1.50 -12.89 -7.26
CA PRO A 70 1.54 -11.50 -7.71
C PRO A 70 1.68 -10.53 -6.54
N ALA A 71 2.44 -9.46 -6.75
CA ALA A 71 2.52 -8.34 -5.82
C ALA A 71 1.17 -7.63 -5.74
N VAL A 72 0.72 -7.33 -4.52
CA VAL A 72 -0.62 -6.81 -4.26
C VAL A 72 -0.59 -5.69 -3.22
N ALA A 73 -1.55 -4.77 -3.34
CA ALA A 73 -1.83 -3.78 -2.30
C ALA A 73 -3.30 -3.84 -1.89
N LEU A 74 -3.52 -3.65 -0.60
CA LEU A 74 -4.82 -3.43 -0.02
C LEU A 74 -5.08 -1.92 0.01
N VAL A 75 -6.27 -1.52 -0.43
CA VAL A 75 -6.63 -0.12 -0.65
C VAL A 75 -8.02 0.18 -0.11
N SER A 76 -8.23 1.42 0.32
CA SER A 76 -9.57 1.89 0.71
C SER A 76 -10.47 2.07 -0.51
N GLU A 77 -11.76 1.78 -0.36
CA GLU A 77 -12.81 2.07 -1.34
C GLU A 77 -12.80 3.53 -1.80
N GLN A 78 -12.45 4.45 -0.90
CA GLN A 78 -12.35 5.89 -1.22
C GLN A 78 -11.37 6.16 -2.38
N SER A 79 -10.39 5.28 -2.59
CA SER A 79 -9.42 5.38 -3.69
C SER A 79 -9.88 4.72 -4.99
N ARG A 80 -11.02 4.02 -5.01
CA ARG A 80 -11.48 3.21 -6.16
C ARG A 80 -11.60 4.04 -7.44
N GLY A 81 -12.20 5.22 -7.37
CA GLY A 81 -12.33 6.11 -8.54
C GLY A 81 -10.98 6.59 -9.07
N LEU A 82 -10.03 6.92 -8.18
CA LEU A 82 -8.66 7.27 -8.57
C LEU A 82 -7.92 6.07 -9.19
N LEU A 83 -8.02 4.89 -8.57
CA LEU A 83 -7.38 3.66 -9.03
C LEU A 83 -7.84 3.28 -10.44
N HIS A 84 -9.13 3.38 -10.73
CA HIS A 84 -9.64 3.18 -12.09
C HIS A 84 -9.07 4.21 -13.08
N ARG A 85 -8.98 5.49 -12.69
CA ARG A 85 -8.39 6.54 -13.55
C ARG A 85 -6.91 6.31 -13.87
N ILE A 86 -6.14 5.78 -12.91
CA ILE A 86 -4.72 5.43 -13.13
C ILE A 86 -4.54 3.97 -13.59
N GLY A 87 -5.65 3.33 -13.98
CA GLY A 87 -5.71 2.07 -14.71
C GLY A 87 -5.58 0.78 -13.90
N TYR A 88 -5.84 0.79 -12.59
CA TYR A 88 -5.91 -0.45 -11.80
C TYR A 88 -7.32 -1.04 -11.84
N GLU A 89 -7.35 -2.37 -11.82
CA GLU A 89 -8.55 -3.14 -11.54
C GLU A 89 -8.63 -3.35 -10.01
N VAL A 90 -9.77 -2.99 -9.43
CA VAL A 90 -10.03 -3.12 -7.99
C VAL A 90 -10.90 -4.35 -7.75
N LYS A 91 -10.42 -5.28 -6.93
CA LYS A 91 -11.08 -6.57 -6.64
C LYS A 91 -11.48 -6.68 -5.18
N ALA A 92 -12.58 -7.37 -4.92
CA ALA A 92 -12.96 -7.76 -3.56
C ALA A 92 -11.96 -8.79 -3.03
N LEU A 93 -11.52 -8.64 -1.77
CA LEU A 93 -10.62 -9.58 -1.11
C LEU A 93 -11.40 -10.70 -0.39
N SER A 94 -12.26 -10.32 0.54
CA SER A 94 -13.24 -11.20 1.19
C SER A 94 -14.49 -10.40 1.56
N ALA A 95 -15.58 -11.07 1.93
CA ALA A 95 -16.81 -10.40 2.34
C ALA A 95 -16.57 -9.46 3.54
N GLU A 96 -15.76 -9.89 4.51
CA GLU A 96 -15.39 -9.10 5.69
C GLU A 96 -14.61 -7.83 5.31
N HIS A 97 -13.54 -7.97 4.52
CA HIS A 97 -12.74 -6.82 4.07
C HIS A 97 -13.57 -5.86 3.21
N THR A 98 -14.39 -6.40 2.31
CA THR A 98 -15.25 -5.59 1.44
C THR A 98 -16.27 -4.80 2.26
N SER A 99 -16.84 -5.41 3.29
CA SER A 99 -17.78 -4.73 4.22
C SER A 99 -17.09 -3.62 5.03
N ALA A 100 -15.78 -3.74 5.25
CA ALA A 100 -14.94 -2.71 5.85
C ALA A 100 -14.41 -1.68 4.83
N GLY A 101 -14.84 -1.74 3.57
CA GLY A 101 -14.37 -0.82 2.52
C GLY A 101 -12.92 -1.05 2.10
N ILE A 102 -12.40 -2.27 2.27
CA ILE A 102 -11.04 -2.67 1.89
C ILE A 102 -11.08 -3.58 0.67
N TYR A 103 -10.32 -3.19 -0.35
CA TYR A 103 -10.21 -3.88 -1.62
C TYR A 103 -8.76 -4.21 -1.93
N GLN A 104 -8.56 -5.05 -2.94
CA GLN A 104 -7.23 -5.45 -3.41
C GLN A 104 -6.99 -4.98 -4.84
N ILE A 105 -5.75 -4.57 -5.11
CA ILE A 105 -5.22 -4.38 -6.46
C ILE A 105 -3.98 -5.25 -6.65
N VAL A 106 -3.76 -5.68 -7.90
CA VAL A 106 -2.47 -6.23 -8.31
C VAL A 106 -1.57 -5.06 -8.70
N LEU A 107 -0.37 -5.01 -8.13
CA LEU A 107 0.61 -3.97 -8.43
C LEU A 107 1.17 -4.14 -9.85
N LYS A 108 1.44 -3.04 -10.54
CA LYS A 108 1.98 -3.06 -11.90
C LYS A 108 3.51 -2.96 -11.91
N GLY A 109 4.07 -2.39 -10.86
CA GLY A 109 5.51 -2.27 -10.63
C GLY A 109 5.98 -3.12 -9.46
N GLY A 110 7.26 -3.46 -9.52
CA GLY A 110 7.96 -4.24 -8.51
C GLY A 110 8.08 -5.71 -8.88
N SER A 111 9.32 -6.17 -9.05
CA SER A 111 9.81 -7.56 -9.05
C SER A 111 11.31 -7.54 -9.37
N SER A 112 12.07 -8.37 -8.64
CA SER A 112 13.53 -8.62 -8.68
C SER A 112 14.47 -7.44 -8.42
#